data_AF-A0A3M2JAB3-F1
#
_entry.id   AF-A0A3M2JAB3-F1
#
_cell.length_a   1.000
_cell.length_b   1.000
_cell.length_c   1.000
_cell.angle_alpha   90.00
_cell.angle_beta   90.00
_cell.angle_gamma   90.00
#
_symmetry.space_group_name_H-M   'P 1'
#
loop_
_entity.id
_entity.type
_entity.pdbx_description
1 polymer ?
#
loop_
_entity_poly.entity_id
_entity_poly.type
_entity_poly.pdbx_seq_one_letter_code
_entity_poly.pdbx_strand_id
1 'polypeptide(L)'
;FPLNGDPVTGTGDVAWLGDNPGPDDYRIYMGVGPFALQPGDTQEVVLAVVGGLVPEGDHLTSVARLKENMAAIKGAYGPVLRIPRIVKWQVQPDSLLTTVTTRVDLRALDHPSGARLELLPERGAEPPRSFALYDDGQHGDSLAGDGIWGGRFVFDNRRYPTRIDLIYTSGGAEKTFPRLVSDATLRMPPVLKDWRIVHENGRQDKAVNPGEWVVLAFSVENPDARFPVEELIIRKYEQGVVDQEFHLDQGIAPGATVESSRFLIGATAPLKGDSLRIRYDLSFDGHRVRKRLALPLKPWTPPPIWQDTLPVVSLRGMPHITAIVADPYRLTGHSYRIEFYESQNGQTLVYRIVDMITGETRLKDSLPAKEDEAVFPFPVVDGIAYQVRQPGENFREFLVVANAGGALHPPDGAVFFPEFPFRIPSDRQQFTNSTRWLIATPDNVPGSRRLYQYEDFLNQISRQGSSWGEIIPYDFEIRFTARGSYAWKVFPDTLAMWVPFELWNIGVSTPEDTTDDYRLIPYIRDVDDDGMFNLSS
;
A
#
# COMPACT_ATOMS: atom_id res chain seq x y z
N PHE A 1 15.68 -14.01 -44.62
CA PHE A 1 15.42 -13.33 -43.35
C PHE A 1 16.69 -12.54 -43.05
N PRO A 2 16.64 -11.21 -42.83
CA PRO A 2 17.85 -10.46 -42.52
C PRO A 2 18.48 -11.00 -41.23
N LEU A 3 19.81 -10.95 -41.13
CA LEU A 3 20.58 -11.48 -40.01
C LEU A 3 20.48 -13.02 -39.84
N ASN A 4 20.39 -13.79 -40.94
CA ASN A 4 20.31 -15.25 -40.91
C ASN A 4 21.68 -15.98 -40.90
N GLY A 5 22.78 -15.25 -40.73
CA GLY A 5 24.13 -15.78 -40.66
C GLY A 5 24.45 -16.44 -39.31
N ASP A 6 25.65 -16.99 -39.23
CA ASP A 6 26.19 -17.61 -38.03
C ASP A 6 27.24 -16.69 -37.38
N PRO A 7 26.91 -16.04 -36.24
CA PRO A 7 27.85 -15.17 -35.54
C PRO A 7 29.05 -15.91 -34.96
N VAL A 8 28.94 -17.21 -34.68
CA VAL A 8 30.03 -18.02 -34.09
C VAL A 8 31.12 -18.29 -35.14
N THR A 9 30.74 -18.50 -36.39
CA THR A 9 31.68 -18.77 -37.49
C THR A 9 31.97 -17.54 -38.36
N GLY A 10 31.24 -16.43 -38.15
CA GLY A 10 31.35 -15.22 -38.95
C GLY A 10 30.85 -15.39 -40.39
N THR A 11 29.98 -16.36 -40.65
CA THR A 11 29.53 -16.70 -42.02
C THR A 11 28.10 -16.24 -42.29
N GLY A 12 27.85 -15.72 -43.49
CA GLY A 12 26.52 -15.26 -43.90
C GLY A 12 26.17 -13.85 -43.41
N ASP A 13 24.88 -13.57 -43.34
CA ASP A 13 24.33 -12.26 -42.97
C ASP A 13 24.34 -12.11 -41.44
N VAL A 14 25.44 -11.61 -40.88
CA VAL A 14 25.64 -11.52 -39.42
C VAL A 14 25.61 -10.04 -39.01
N ALA A 15 24.98 -9.74 -37.87
CA ALA A 15 25.03 -8.40 -37.28
C ALA A 15 26.49 -7.98 -37.10
N TRP A 16 26.81 -6.69 -37.26
CA TRP A 16 28.20 -6.17 -37.23
C TRP A 16 29.15 -6.58 -38.38
N LEU A 17 28.75 -7.41 -39.33
CA LEU A 17 29.57 -7.76 -40.51
C LEU A 17 29.10 -6.98 -41.74
N GLY A 18 29.99 -6.19 -42.35
CA GLY A 18 29.68 -5.33 -43.50
C GLY A 18 28.84 -4.11 -43.10
N ASP A 19 27.80 -3.80 -43.88
CA ASP A 19 26.89 -2.67 -43.64
C ASP A 19 25.71 -3.02 -42.71
N ASN A 20 25.78 -4.16 -42.01
CA ASN A 20 24.71 -4.62 -41.15
C ASN A 20 24.59 -3.81 -39.85
N PRO A 21 23.36 -3.62 -39.35
CA PRO A 21 23.10 -2.79 -38.17
C PRO A 21 23.82 -3.28 -36.92
N GLY A 22 24.17 -2.32 -36.06
CA GLY A 22 24.87 -2.53 -34.79
C GLY A 22 24.01 -3.16 -33.69
N PRO A 23 24.49 -3.14 -32.43
CA PRO A 23 23.74 -3.67 -31.31
C PRO A 23 22.54 -2.75 -31.03
N ASP A 24 21.34 -3.32 -31.01
CA ASP A 24 20.09 -2.62 -30.76
C ASP A 24 19.09 -3.57 -30.09
N ASP A 25 17.97 -3.03 -29.61
CA ASP A 25 16.89 -3.81 -29.00
C ASP A 25 16.08 -4.56 -30.08
N TYR A 26 16.44 -5.81 -30.32
CA TYR A 26 15.71 -6.68 -31.24
C TYR A 26 14.57 -7.41 -30.54
N ARG A 27 13.34 -7.18 -31.00
CA ARG A 27 12.16 -7.93 -30.56
C ARG A 27 11.91 -9.11 -31.50
N ILE A 28 12.00 -10.33 -30.97
CA ILE A 28 11.68 -11.54 -31.72
C ILE A 28 10.15 -11.68 -31.76
N TYR A 29 9.58 -11.45 -32.93
CA TYR A 29 8.17 -11.74 -33.20
C TYR A 29 8.06 -13.05 -33.97
N MET A 30 7.31 -13.99 -33.43
CA MET A 30 6.97 -15.23 -34.13
C MET A 30 5.51 -15.16 -34.59
N GLY A 31 5.30 -15.06 -35.90
CA GLY A 31 3.99 -15.24 -36.51
C GLY A 31 3.70 -16.73 -36.65
N VAL A 32 2.82 -17.29 -35.82
CA VAL A 32 2.31 -18.65 -35.97
C VAL A 32 0.96 -18.62 -36.68
N GLY A 33 0.86 -19.26 -37.85
CA GLY A 33 -0.35 -19.31 -38.68
C GLY A 33 -0.06 -19.29 -40.18
N PRO A 34 -1.09 -19.24 -41.05
CA PRO A 34 -2.51 -19.20 -40.72
C PRO A 34 -3.04 -20.56 -40.26
N PHE A 35 -3.85 -20.56 -39.21
CA PHE A 35 -4.61 -21.75 -38.82
C PHE A 35 -6.01 -21.66 -39.43
N ALA A 36 -6.47 -22.71 -40.10
CA ALA A 36 -7.86 -22.85 -40.49
C ALA A 36 -8.59 -23.59 -39.36
N LEU A 37 -9.33 -22.86 -38.53
CA LEU A 37 -10.08 -23.42 -37.40
C LEU A 37 -11.59 -23.24 -37.62
N GLN A 38 -12.36 -24.31 -37.37
CA GLN A 38 -13.82 -24.29 -37.23
C GLN A 38 -14.21 -24.09 -35.76
N PRO A 39 -15.45 -23.64 -35.47
CA PRO A 39 -15.95 -23.60 -34.10
C PRO A 39 -15.82 -24.97 -33.41
N GLY A 40 -15.03 -25.04 -32.34
CA GLY A 40 -14.74 -26.27 -31.59
C GLY A 40 -13.38 -26.90 -31.88
N ASP A 41 -12.67 -26.45 -32.91
CA ASP A 41 -11.31 -26.92 -33.18
C ASP A 41 -10.33 -26.45 -32.08
N THR A 42 -9.37 -27.31 -31.76
CA THR A 42 -8.28 -27.00 -30.83
C THR A 42 -6.96 -27.03 -31.58
N GLN A 43 -6.14 -25.98 -31.41
CA GLN A 43 -4.75 -25.95 -31.87
C GLN A 43 -3.82 -26.01 -30.67
N GLU A 44 -2.79 -26.85 -30.75
CA GLU A 44 -1.71 -26.91 -29.77
C GLU A 44 -0.47 -26.20 -30.33
N VAL A 45 0.17 -25.38 -29.49
CA VAL A 45 1.41 -24.68 -29.83
C VAL A 45 2.43 -25.04 -28.77
N VAL A 46 3.47 -25.77 -29.17
CA VAL A 46 4.60 -26.12 -28.29
C VAL A 46 5.68 -25.07 -28.45
N LEU A 47 5.96 -24.33 -27.38
CA LEU A 47 7.06 -23.36 -27.32
C LEU A 47 8.19 -23.93 -26.46
N ALA A 48 9.40 -23.99 -27.01
CA ALA A 48 10.60 -24.26 -26.25
C ALA A 48 11.44 -22.98 -26.16
N VAL A 49 11.76 -22.55 -24.94
CA VAL A 49 12.72 -21.47 -24.69
C VAL A 49 14.05 -22.12 -24.33
N VAL A 50 15.04 -21.97 -25.20
CA VAL A 50 16.39 -22.51 -24.99
C VAL A 50 17.31 -21.32 -24.73
N GLY A 51 18.07 -21.40 -23.63
CA GLY A 51 19.08 -20.42 -23.28
C GLY A 51 20.48 -21.02 -23.40
N GLY A 52 21.47 -20.15 -23.62
CA GLY A 52 22.89 -20.49 -23.51
C GLY A 52 23.58 -19.35 -22.77
N LEU A 53 24.18 -19.65 -21.63
CA LEU A 53 24.99 -18.70 -20.87
C LEU A 53 26.25 -19.42 -20.39
N VAL A 54 27.40 -18.82 -20.63
CA VAL A 54 28.68 -19.29 -20.13
C VAL A 54 29.19 -18.23 -19.13
N PRO A 55 29.28 -18.53 -17.82
CA PRO A 55 29.60 -17.54 -16.78
C PRO A 55 30.91 -16.77 -16.97
N GLU A 56 31.88 -17.37 -17.66
CA GLU A 56 33.18 -16.77 -17.99
C GLU A 56 33.40 -16.66 -19.52
N GLY A 57 32.31 -16.70 -20.29
CA GLY A 57 32.35 -16.60 -21.75
C GLY A 57 31.99 -15.21 -22.26
N ASP A 58 32.17 -15.02 -23.56
CA ASP A 58 31.63 -13.90 -24.32
C ASP A 58 30.24 -14.22 -24.93
N HIS A 59 29.74 -13.29 -25.73
CA HIS A 59 28.48 -13.46 -26.45
C HIS A 59 28.52 -14.62 -27.47
N LEU A 60 29.67 -14.87 -28.11
CA LEU A 60 29.81 -15.94 -29.12
C LEU A 60 29.81 -17.32 -28.48
N THR A 61 30.53 -17.50 -27.38
CA THR A 61 30.55 -18.74 -26.59
C THR A 61 29.17 -19.03 -25.97
N SER A 62 28.41 -18.00 -25.58
CA SER A 62 27.01 -18.16 -25.14
C SER A 62 26.09 -18.60 -26.28
N VAL A 63 26.25 -18.06 -27.50
CA VAL A 63 25.52 -18.52 -28.70
C VAL A 63 25.92 -19.95 -29.09
N ALA A 64 27.20 -20.30 -29.00
CA ALA A 64 27.67 -21.67 -29.22
C ALA A 64 27.01 -22.65 -28.24
N ARG A 65 26.96 -22.30 -26.95
CA ARG A 65 26.26 -23.09 -25.92
C ARG A 65 24.77 -23.22 -26.20
N LEU A 66 24.11 -22.15 -26.65
CA LEU A 66 22.70 -22.20 -27.07
C LEU A 66 22.50 -23.21 -28.21
N LYS A 67 23.40 -23.23 -29.21
CA LYS A 67 23.35 -24.17 -30.33
C LYS A 67 23.58 -25.61 -29.89
N GLU A 68 24.53 -25.85 -28.99
CA GLU A 68 24.76 -27.17 -28.37
C GLU A 68 23.51 -27.65 -27.63
N ASN A 69 22.93 -26.80 -26.78
CA ASN A 69 21.69 -27.10 -26.05
C ASN A 69 20.54 -27.43 -27.03
N MET A 70 20.41 -26.66 -28.12
CA MET A 70 19.40 -26.91 -29.14
C MET A 70 19.66 -28.24 -29.88
N ALA A 71 20.91 -28.57 -30.19
CA ALA A 71 21.27 -29.84 -30.82
C ALA A 71 20.98 -31.03 -29.91
N ALA A 72 21.26 -30.90 -28.61
CA ALA A 72 20.92 -31.91 -27.61
C ALA A 72 19.40 -32.12 -27.50
N ILE A 73 18.62 -31.04 -27.49
CA ILE A 73 17.15 -31.10 -27.52
C ILE A 73 16.68 -31.78 -28.81
N LYS A 74 17.14 -31.35 -29.99
CA LYS A 74 16.78 -31.98 -31.27
C LYS A 74 17.18 -33.47 -31.33
N GLY A 75 18.30 -33.84 -30.74
CA GLY A 75 18.74 -35.23 -30.62
C GLY A 75 17.84 -36.05 -29.69
N ALA A 76 17.42 -35.48 -28.56
CA ALA A 76 16.55 -36.14 -27.59
C ALA A 76 15.10 -36.31 -28.08
N TYR A 77 14.57 -35.33 -28.83
CA TYR A 77 13.18 -35.32 -29.30
C TYR A 77 13.00 -35.73 -30.77
N GLY A 78 14.08 -35.91 -31.52
CA GLY A 78 14.05 -36.24 -32.96
C GLY A 78 13.61 -35.07 -33.86
N PRO A 79 13.44 -35.31 -35.18
CA PRO A 79 12.99 -34.30 -36.14
C PRO A 79 11.50 -33.91 -35.96
N VAL A 80 10.75 -34.70 -35.20
CA VAL A 80 9.34 -34.45 -34.86
C VAL A 80 9.22 -34.60 -33.35
N LEU A 81 8.84 -33.53 -32.65
CA LEU A 81 8.60 -33.54 -31.21
C LEU A 81 7.50 -34.55 -30.87
N ARG A 82 7.90 -35.69 -30.31
CA ARG A 82 7.02 -36.75 -29.82
C ARG A 82 6.74 -36.54 -28.33
N ILE A 83 5.78 -35.68 -28.02
CA ILE A 83 5.42 -35.33 -26.65
C ILE A 83 4.13 -36.08 -26.26
N PRO A 84 4.10 -36.79 -25.12
CA PRO A 84 2.87 -37.34 -24.58
C PRO A 84 1.93 -36.20 -24.18
N ARG A 85 0.67 -36.29 -24.57
CA ARG A 85 -0.29 -35.19 -24.40
C ARG A 85 -1.29 -35.52 -23.30
N ILE A 86 -1.44 -34.63 -22.33
CA ILE A 86 -2.57 -34.71 -21.39
C ILE A 86 -3.84 -34.31 -22.13
N VAL A 87 -4.74 -35.27 -22.35
CA VAL A 87 -6.06 -35.05 -22.94
C VAL A 87 -7.06 -34.61 -21.89
N LYS A 88 -6.89 -35.09 -20.66
CA LYS A 88 -7.71 -34.70 -19.52
C LYS A 88 -6.85 -34.66 -18.26
N TRP A 89 -6.97 -33.57 -17.50
CA TRP A 89 -6.39 -33.45 -16.17
C TRP A 89 -7.40 -32.77 -15.26
N GLN A 90 -8.00 -33.53 -14.36
CA GLN A 90 -9.02 -33.04 -13.45
C GLN A 90 -8.61 -33.38 -12.02
N VAL A 91 -8.36 -32.34 -11.22
CA VAL A 91 -8.00 -32.45 -9.81
C VAL A 91 -9.19 -31.97 -8.98
N GLN A 92 -9.61 -32.79 -8.01
CA GLN A 92 -10.69 -32.52 -7.08
C GLN A 92 -10.19 -32.79 -5.65
N PRO A 93 -9.55 -31.80 -5.01
CA PRO A 93 -9.20 -31.89 -3.61
C PRO A 93 -10.44 -31.68 -2.74
N ASP A 94 -10.55 -32.46 -1.69
CA ASP A 94 -11.44 -32.25 -0.55
C ASP A 94 -10.57 -31.98 0.70
N SER A 95 -11.19 -31.84 1.86
CA SER A 95 -10.53 -31.52 3.13
C SER A 95 -9.41 -32.49 3.52
N LEU A 96 -9.48 -33.77 3.14
CA LEU A 96 -8.46 -34.78 3.49
C LEU A 96 -7.80 -35.46 2.30
N LEU A 97 -8.56 -35.68 1.22
CA LEU A 97 -8.18 -36.51 0.09
C LEU A 97 -8.25 -35.70 -1.20
N THR A 98 -7.38 -36.04 -2.14
CA THR A 98 -7.43 -35.53 -3.50
C THR A 98 -7.77 -36.65 -4.47
N THR A 99 -8.77 -36.39 -5.32
CA THR A 99 -9.09 -37.23 -6.47
C THR A 99 -8.48 -36.62 -7.73
N VAL A 100 -7.68 -37.40 -8.45
CA VAL A 100 -7.17 -37.05 -9.78
C VAL A 100 -7.80 -37.97 -10.81
N THR A 101 -8.39 -37.41 -11.86
CA THR A 101 -8.82 -38.14 -13.06
C THR A 101 -8.03 -37.63 -14.25
N THR A 102 -7.32 -38.53 -14.93
CA THR A 102 -6.41 -38.16 -16.02
C THR A 102 -6.58 -39.05 -17.25
N ARG A 103 -6.26 -38.49 -18.42
CA ARG A 103 -6.07 -39.20 -19.69
C ARG A 103 -4.83 -38.64 -20.36
N VAL A 104 -3.93 -39.52 -20.80
CA VAL A 104 -2.69 -39.16 -21.48
C VAL A 104 -2.64 -39.89 -22.81
N ASP A 105 -2.58 -39.14 -23.89
CA ASP A 105 -2.33 -39.64 -25.23
C ASP A 105 -0.83 -39.93 -25.38
N LEU A 106 -0.52 -41.22 -25.51
CA LEU A 106 0.84 -41.73 -25.64
C LEU A 106 1.14 -42.19 -27.07
N ARG A 107 0.27 -41.91 -28.05
CA ARG A 107 0.47 -42.35 -29.46
C ARG A 107 1.70 -41.76 -30.12
N ALA A 108 2.18 -40.63 -29.60
CA ALA A 108 3.45 -40.04 -30.03
C ALA A 108 4.67 -40.87 -29.58
N LEU A 109 4.54 -41.72 -28.56
CA LEU A 109 5.62 -42.52 -28.01
C LEU A 109 5.73 -43.88 -28.73
N ASP A 110 6.93 -44.46 -28.68
CA ASP A 110 7.22 -45.74 -29.33
C ASP A 110 6.51 -46.91 -28.62
N HIS A 111 5.34 -47.31 -29.11
CA HIS A 111 4.59 -48.51 -28.71
C HIS A 111 4.62 -48.77 -27.19
N PRO A 112 4.07 -47.85 -26.36
CA PRO A 112 4.05 -48.03 -24.92
C PRO A 112 3.28 -49.30 -24.55
N SER A 113 3.87 -50.15 -23.73
CA SER A 113 3.27 -51.40 -23.23
C SER A 113 2.84 -51.30 -21.76
N GLY A 114 3.16 -50.19 -21.10
CA GLY A 114 2.82 -49.90 -19.71
C GLY A 114 3.09 -48.43 -19.42
N ALA A 115 2.30 -47.82 -18.56
CA ALA A 115 2.50 -46.44 -18.15
C ALA A 115 2.05 -46.22 -16.69
N ARG A 116 2.72 -45.30 -16.00
CA ARG A 116 2.35 -44.83 -14.67
C ARG A 116 2.76 -43.38 -14.49
N LEU A 117 2.05 -42.69 -13.61
CA LEU A 117 2.42 -41.37 -13.13
C LEU A 117 3.18 -41.51 -11.81
N GLU A 118 4.25 -40.75 -11.69
CA GLU A 118 5.01 -40.59 -10.45
C GLU A 118 4.88 -39.15 -9.96
N LEU A 119 4.28 -38.99 -8.77
CA LEU A 119 4.06 -37.71 -8.12
C LEU A 119 5.20 -37.47 -7.14
N LEU A 120 5.99 -36.43 -7.38
CA LEU A 120 7.12 -36.03 -6.54
C LEU A 120 6.90 -34.61 -6.00
N PRO A 121 7.25 -34.32 -4.75
CA PRO A 121 7.15 -32.96 -4.25
C PRO A 121 8.19 -32.07 -4.95
N GLU A 122 7.81 -30.85 -5.31
CA GLU A 122 8.75 -29.84 -5.82
C GLU A 122 9.51 -29.13 -4.69
N ARG A 123 8.99 -29.23 -3.46
CA ARG A 123 9.56 -28.68 -2.23
C ARG A 123 9.31 -29.65 -1.07
N GLY A 124 10.21 -29.68 -0.10
CA GLY A 124 10.09 -30.55 1.07
C GLY A 124 10.43 -32.01 0.79
N ALA A 125 10.05 -32.89 1.71
CA ALA A 125 10.49 -34.30 1.73
C ALA A 125 9.33 -35.31 1.74
N GLU A 126 8.16 -34.93 1.19
CA GLU A 126 7.02 -35.87 1.10
C GLU A 126 7.38 -37.06 0.19
N PRO A 127 7.06 -38.31 0.58
CA PRO A 127 7.41 -39.47 -0.23
C PRO A 127 6.71 -39.44 -1.61
N PRO A 128 7.32 -39.98 -2.67
CA PRO A 128 6.67 -40.10 -3.96
C PRO A 128 5.42 -41.00 -3.91
N ARG A 129 4.49 -40.78 -4.83
CA ARG A 129 3.33 -41.67 -5.07
C ARG A 129 3.32 -42.12 -6.51
N SER A 130 2.96 -43.38 -6.75
CA SER A 130 2.92 -43.96 -8.08
C SER A 130 1.53 -44.50 -8.41
N PHE A 131 1.06 -44.21 -9.61
CA PHE A 131 -0.27 -44.61 -10.08
C PHE A 131 -0.21 -45.15 -11.49
N ALA A 132 -0.65 -46.39 -11.69
CA ALA A 132 -0.72 -46.99 -13.01
C ALA A 132 -1.77 -46.29 -13.90
N LEU A 133 -1.46 -46.21 -15.19
CA LEU A 133 -2.40 -45.84 -16.24
C LEU A 133 -2.74 -47.08 -17.07
N TYR A 134 -3.92 -47.08 -17.69
CA TYR A 134 -4.44 -48.21 -18.45
C TYR A 134 -5.00 -47.75 -19.80
N ASP A 135 -4.84 -48.58 -20.83
CA ASP A 135 -5.39 -48.42 -22.18
C ASP A 135 -6.25 -49.66 -22.50
N ASP A 136 -7.22 -49.91 -21.63
CA ASP A 136 -8.02 -51.13 -21.56
C ASP A 136 -9.51 -50.92 -21.87
N GLY A 137 -9.89 -49.70 -22.27
CA GLY A 137 -11.29 -49.30 -22.46
C GLY A 137 -12.05 -49.18 -21.14
N GLN A 138 -11.35 -49.21 -20.00
CA GLN A 138 -11.85 -49.04 -18.65
C GLN A 138 -11.01 -47.98 -17.91
N HIS A 139 -11.20 -47.78 -16.61
CA HIS A 139 -10.42 -46.81 -15.83
C HIS A 139 -10.51 -45.34 -16.29
N GLY A 140 -11.54 -45.02 -17.08
CA GLY A 140 -11.78 -43.68 -17.57
C GLY A 140 -10.84 -43.27 -18.69
N ASP A 141 -10.30 -44.22 -19.45
CA ASP A 141 -9.59 -44.02 -20.71
C ASP A 141 -10.56 -43.83 -21.90
N SER A 142 -10.11 -44.13 -23.13
CA SER A 142 -10.89 -44.05 -24.38
C SER A 142 -11.33 -45.46 -24.84
N LEU A 143 -10.88 -45.95 -25.99
CA LEU A 143 -11.09 -47.33 -26.43
C LEU A 143 -9.87 -48.16 -26.06
N ALA A 144 -10.06 -49.44 -25.77
CA ALA A 144 -8.95 -50.33 -25.48
C ALA A 144 -7.92 -50.36 -26.63
N GLY A 145 -6.65 -50.12 -26.31
CA GLY A 145 -5.53 -50.19 -27.25
C GLY A 145 -5.48 -49.03 -28.25
N ASP A 146 -6.15 -47.91 -27.98
CA ASP A 146 -6.14 -46.74 -28.87
C ASP A 146 -4.97 -45.76 -28.58
N GLY A 147 -4.15 -46.08 -27.58
CA GLY A 147 -2.99 -45.30 -27.18
C GLY A 147 -3.34 -44.12 -26.26
N ILE A 148 -4.59 -43.99 -25.80
CA ILE A 148 -5.00 -43.01 -24.79
C ILE A 148 -5.12 -43.73 -23.45
N TRP A 149 -4.17 -43.46 -22.56
CA TRP A 149 -4.05 -44.14 -21.28
C TRP A 149 -4.73 -43.32 -20.17
N GLY A 150 -5.63 -43.93 -19.42
CA GLY A 150 -6.45 -43.29 -18.39
C GLY A 150 -6.22 -43.81 -16.98
N GLY A 151 -6.69 -43.03 -16.00
CA GLY A 151 -6.75 -43.47 -14.61
C GLY A 151 -7.49 -42.50 -13.70
N ARG A 152 -8.03 -43.05 -12.61
CA ARG A 152 -8.63 -42.29 -11.51
C ARG A 152 -8.01 -42.72 -10.18
N PHE A 153 -7.44 -41.77 -9.46
CA PHE A 153 -6.67 -42.02 -8.25
C PHE A 153 -7.22 -41.19 -7.09
N VAL A 154 -7.31 -41.80 -5.92
CA VAL A 154 -7.67 -41.13 -4.67
C VAL A 154 -6.54 -41.36 -3.68
N PHE A 155 -6.00 -40.28 -3.13
CA PHE A 155 -4.88 -40.34 -2.18
C PHE A 155 -4.98 -39.15 -1.22
N ASP A 156 -4.26 -39.21 -0.10
CA ASP A 156 -4.24 -38.09 0.82
C ASP A 156 -3.72 -36.82 0.14
N ASN A 157 -4.20 -35.66 0.58
CA ASN A 157 -3.68 -34.38 0.12
C ASN A 157 -2.14 -34.32 0.19
N ARG A 158 -1.56 -33.47 -0.65
CA ARG A 158 -0.12 -33.20 -0.75
C ARG A 158 0.15 -31.79 -0.27
N ARG A 159 1.12 -31.62 0.63
CA ARG A 159 1.37 -30.31 1.25
C ARG A 159 1.93 -29.31 0.25
N TYR A 160 2.93 -29.70 -0.52
CA TYR A 160 3.66 -28.82 -1.44
C TYR A 160 3.25 -28.99 -2.91
N PRO A 161 3.58 -28.03 -3.80
CA PRO A 161 3.42 -28.23 -5.23
C PRO A 161 4.05 -29.54 -5.67
N THR A 162 3.34 -30.29 -6.51
CA THR A 162 3.75 -31.64 -6.91
C THR A 162 4.08 -31.66 -8.40
N ARG A 163 5.29 -32.11 -8.73
CA ARG A 163 5.69 -32.48 -10.08
C ARG A 163 5.16 -33.86 -10.39
N ILE A 164 4.73 -34.06 -11.63
CA ILE A 164 4.27 -35.35 -12.13
C ILE A 164 5.14 -35.77 -13.30
N ASP A 165 5.86 -36.86 -13.11
CA ASP A 165 6.63 -37.52 -14.15
C ASP A 165 5.80 -38.68 -14.73
N LEU A 166 5.89 -38.88 -16.04
CA LEU A 166 5.33 -40.05 -16.70
C LEU A 166 6.45 -41.09 -16.85
N ILE A 167 6.22 -42.29 -16.32
CA ILE A 167 7.08 -43.44 -16.56
C ILE A 167 6.33 -44.40 -17.48
N TYR A 168 6.93 -44.75 -18.61
CA TYR A 168 6.33 -45.68 -19.56
C TYR A 168 7.32 -46.75 -19.98
N THR A 169 6.81 -47.94 -20.30
CA THR A 169 7.59 -49.07 -20.78
C THR A 169 7.48 -49.17 -22.29
N SER A 170 8.61 -49.26 -22.98
CA SER A 170 8.70 -49.39 -24.45
C SER A 170 9.84 -50.33 -24.78
N GLY A 171 9.58 -51.39 -25.57
CA GLY A 171 10.58 -52.41 -25.90
C GLY A 171 11.18 -53.14 -24.69
N GLY A 172 10.43 -53.24 -23.59
CA GLY A 172 10.85 -53.87 -22.33
C GLY A 172 11.69 -52.98 -21.40
N ALA A 173 11.99 -51.74 -21.79
CA ALA A 173 12.72 -50.78 -20.95
C ALA A 173 11.80 -49.67 -20.43
N GLU A 174 12.00 -49.23 -19.19
CA GLU A 174 11.35 -48.04 -18.66
C GLU A 174 12.01 -46.77 -19.20
N LYS A 175 11.17 -45.81 -19.56
CA LYS A 175 11.55 -44.48 -20.02
C LYS A 175 10.79 -43.45 -19.19
N THR A 176 11.46 -42.36 -18.85
CA THR A 176 10.88 -41.26 -18.06
C THR A 176 10.66 -40.06 -18.96
N PHE A 177 9.43 -39.53 -18.95
CA PHE A 177 9.12 -38.19 -19.40
C PHE A 177 8.93 -37.30 -18.16
N PRO A 178 9.95 -36.52 -17.77
CA PRO A 178 9.88 -35.72 -16.54
C PRO A 178 8.96 -34.51 -16.74
N ARG A 179 8.39 -34.01 -15.65
CA ARG A 179 7.58 -32.77 -15.61
C ARG A 179 6.42 -32.77 -16.61
N LEU A 180 5.73 -33.89 -16.78
CA LEU A 180 4.48 -33.94 -17.55
C LEU A 180 3.46 -32.93 -17.00
N VAL A 181 3.40 -32.78 -15.68
CA VAL A 181 2.76 -31.65 -14.99
C VAL A 181 3.77 -31.07 -14.00
N SER A 182 3.85 -29.75 -13.93
CA SER A 182 4.58 -29.04 -12.87
C SER A 182 3.60 -28.22 -12.04
N ASP A 183 3.98 -27.91 -10.80
CA ASP A 183 3.22 -27.07 -9.88
C ASP A 183 1.78 -27.54 -9.61
N ALA A 184 1.53 -28.85 -9.60
CA ALA A 184 0.19 -29.37 -9.34
C ALA A 184 -0.22 -29.11 -7.88
N THR A 185 -1.31 -28.36 -7.68
CA THR A 185 -1.94 -28.16 -6.38
C THR A 185 -2.88 -29.34 -6.08
N LEU A 186 -2.43 -30.25 -5.22
CA LEU A 186 -3.14 -31.49 -4.83
C LEU A 186 -3.63 -31.41 -3.37
N ARG A 187 -4.15 -30.24 -3.00
CA ARG A 187 -4.84 -29.94 -1.75
C ARG A 187 -5.78 -28.77 -1.95
N MET A 188 -6.73 -28.56 -1.03
CA MET A 188 -7.59 -27.38 -1.11
C MET A 188 -6.78 -26.11 -0.81
N PRO A 189 -6.87 -25.06 -1.65
CA PRO A 189 -6.24 -23.79 -1.36
C PRO A 189 -7.01 -23.05 -0.25
N PRO A 190 -6.36 -22.12 0.47
CA PRO A 190 -7.04 -21.21 1.39
C PRO A 190 -8.19 -20.46 0.69
N VAL A 191 -9.24 -20.16 1.45
CA VAL A 191 -10.44 -19.49 0.95
C VAL A 191 -10.65 -18.19 1.70
N LEU A 192 -10.83 -17.09 0.96
CA LEU A 192 -11.25 -15.81 1.54
C LEU A 192 -12.78 -15.79 1.56
N LYS A 193 -13.38 -15.61 2.74
CA LYS A 193 -14.84 -15.65 2.94
C LYS A 193 -15.31 -14.56 3.91
N ASP A 194 -16.60 -14.59 4.26
CA ASP A 194 -17.23 -13.62 5.17
C ASP A 194 -17.02 -12.15 4.79
N TRP A 195 -17.01 -11.92 3.46
CA TRP A 195 -16.82 -10.62 2.84
C TRP A 195 -17.92 -9.65 3.31
N ARG A 196 -17.49 -8.51 3.85
CA ARG A 196 -18.39 -7.45 4.30
C ARG A 196 -17.79 -6.09 4.02
N ILE A 197 -18.64 -5.14 3.61
CA ILE A 197 -18.21 -3.74 3.47
C ILE A 197 -18.10 -3.13 4.86
N VAL A 198 -16.92 -2.59 5.18
CA VAL A 198 -16.62 -1.93 6.46
C VAL A 198 -16.39 -0.43 6.30
N HIS A 199 -16.19 0.04 5.07
CA HIS A 199 -16.13 1.46 4.76
C HIS A 199 -16.56 1.70 3.30
N GLU A 200 -17.17 2.86 3.10
CA GLU A 200 -17.80 3.35 1.87
C GLU A 200 -17.50 4.84 1.78
N ASN A 201 -16.99 5.33 0.64
CA ASN A 201 -16.81 6.78 0.41
C ASN A 201 -17.98 7.41 -0.37
N GLY A 202 -19.05 6.64 -0.57
CA GLY A 202 -20.29 7.04 -1.19
C GLY A 202 -21.46 6.88 -0.23
N ARG A 203 -22.55 6.35 -0.77
CA ARG A 203 -23.78 6.11 -0.01
C ARG A 203 -23.50 5.06 1.07
N GLN A 204 -23.82 5.39 2.31
CA GLN A 204 -23.54 4.53 3.46
C GLN A 204 -24.60 3.41 3.62
N ASP A 205 -24.80 2.59 2.59
CA ASP A 205 -25.85 1.57 2.49
C ASP A 205 -25.34 0.11 2.51
N LYS A 206 -24.05 -0.10 2.79
CA LYS A 206 -23.41 -1.42 2.84
C LYS A 206 -23.52 -2.16 1.50
N ALA A 207 -23.44 -1.43 0.39
CA ALA A 207 -23.45 -1.98 -0.95
C ALA A 207 -22.47 -1.24 -1.86
N VAL A 208 -22.00 -1.94 -2.88
CA VAL A 208 -21.08 -1.35 -3.85
C VAL A 208 -21.87 -0.49 -4.83
N ASN A 209 -21.65 0.82 -4.86
CA ASN A 209 -22.26 1.71 -5.83
C ASN A 209 -21.29 2.14 -6.96
N PRO A 210 -21.79 2.56 -8.15
CA PRO A 210 -20.94 3.01 -9.25
C PRO A 210 -19.97 4.13 -8.86
N GLY A 211 -18.69 3.97 -9.16
CA GLY A 211 -17.62 4.94 -8.89
C GLY A 211 -17.17 5.02 -7.44
N GLU A 212 -17.90 4.41 -6.51
CA GLU A 212 -17.57 4.41 -5.10
C GLU A 212 -16.32 3.59 -4.82
N TRP A 213 -15.50 4.06 -3.89
CA TRP A 213 -14.42 3.29 -3.32
C TRP A 213 -14.87 2.66 -1.99
N VAL A 214 -14.68 1.34 -1.87
CA VAL A 214 -15.14 0.55 -0.72
C VAL A 214 -13.98 -0.23 -0.11
N VAL A 215 -14.12 -0.53 1.19
CA VAL A 215 -13.24 -1.46 1.93
C VAL A 215 -14.02 -2.69 2.31
N LEU A 216 -13.48 -3.84 1.96
CA LEU A 216 -14.04 -5.13 2.27
C LEU A 216 -13.19 -5.81 3.35
N ALA A 217 -13.80 -6.14 4.48
CA ALA A 217 -13.20 -7.07 5.43
C ALA A 217 -13.54 -8.52 5.05
N PHE A 218 -12.63 -9.44 5.32
CA PHE A 218 -12.81 -10.87 5.08
C PHE A 218 -12.13 -11.72 6.15
N SER A 219 -12.51 -12.99 6.23
CA SER A 219 -11.81 -14.03 7.00
C SER A 219 -11.05 -14.95 6.04
N VAL A 220 -10.04 -15.65 6.56
CA VAL A 220 -9.28 -16.65 5.80
C VAL A 220 -9.51 -18.02 6.41
N GLU A 221 -10.03 -18.94 5.60
CA GLU A 221 -10.21 -20.34 5.96
C GLU A 221 -9.11 -21.20 5.32
N ASN A 222 -8.55 -22.12 6.10
CA ASN A 222 -7.82 -23.27 5.59
C ASN A 222 -8.77 -24.48 5.54
N PRO A 223 -9.35 -24.80 4.38
CA PRO A 223 -10.28 -25.94 4.27
C PRO A 223 -9.57 -27.30 4.24
N ASP A 224 -8.24 -27.34 4.13
CA ASP A 224 -7.48 -28.57 4.26
C ASP A 224 -7.43 -28.98 5.74
N ALA A 225 -7.93 -30.17 6.06
CA ALA A 225 -8.01 -30.74 7.40
C ALA A 225 -6.76 -31.54 7.79
N ARG A 226 -5.76 -31.65 6.92
CA ARG A 226 -4.52 -32.41 7.15
C ARG A 226 -3.32 -31.52 7.39
N PHE A 227 -3.12 -30.50 6.57
CA PHE A 227 -1.94 -29.65 6.62
C PHE A 227 -2.27 -28.23 7.05
N PRO A 228 -1.44 -27.62 7.92
CA PRO A 228 -1.54 -26.19 8.16
C PRO A 228 -1.19 -25.41 6.89
N VAL A 229 -1.50 -24.12 6.92
CA VAL A 229 -0.97 -23.13 5.97
C VAL A 229 0.05 -22.33 6.74
N GLU A 230 1.34 -22.54 6.50
CA GLU A 230 2.41 -21.89 7.26
C GLU A 230 2.85 -20.59 6.59
N GLU A 231 2.84 -20.56 5.25
CA GLU A 231 3.11 -19.37 4.46
C GLU A 231 1.82 -18.99 3.71
N LEU A 232 1.36 -17.74 3.84
CA LEU A 232 0.30 -17.21 2.99
C LEU A 232 0.59 -15.75 2.64
N ILE A 233 0.58 -15.47 1.34
CA ILE A 233 0.64 -14.12 0.78
C ILE A 233 -0.58 -13.92 -0.12
N ILE A 234 -1.34 -12.86 0.15
CA ILE A 234 -2.49 -12.46 -0.66
C ILE A 234 -2.08 -11.21 -1.44
N ARG A 235 -2.16 -11.26 -2.77
CA ARG A 235 -1.82 -10.13 -3.64
C ARG A 235 -3.03 -9.71 -4.46
N LYS A 236 -3.56 -8.51 -4.21
CA LYS A 236 -4.54 -7.87 -5.11
C LYS A 236 -3.79 -7.20 -6.26
N TYR A 237 -4.36 -7.31 -7.46
CA TYR A 237 -3.81 -6.64 -8.64
C TYR A 237 -4.77 -5.58 -9.16
N GLU A 238 -4.21 -4.43 -9.53
CA GLU A 238 -4.89 -3.37 -10.25
C GLU A 238 -4.06 -3.01 -11.48
N GLN A 239 -4.70 -3.02 -12.66
CA GLN A 239 -4.03 -2.78 -13.95
C GLN A 239 -2.76 -3.62 -14.23
N GLY A 240 -2.62 -4.79 -13.58
CA GLY A 240 -1.48 -5.70 -13.76
C GLY A 240 -0.34 -5.48 -12.77
N VAL A 241 -0.42 -4.47 -11.91
CA VAL A 241 0.54 -4.21 -10.83
C VAL A 241 -0.04 -4.69 -9.50
N VAL A 242 0.83 -5.12 -8.57
CA VAL A 242 0.40 -5.44 -7.20
C VAL A 242 -0.01 -4.14 -6.53
N ASP A 243 -1.27 -4.07 -6.13
CA ASP A 243 -1.87 -2.90 -5.48
C ASP A 243 -1.87 -3.04 -3.95
N GLN A 244 -2.21 -4.23 -3.46
CA GLN A 244 -2.17 -4.55 -2.03
C GLN A 244 -1.56 -5.93 -1.83
N GLU A 245 -0.74 -6.07 -0.79
CA GLU A 245 -0.10 -7.32 -0.40
C GLU A 245 -0.28 -7.55 1.10
N PHE A 246 -0.71 -8.75 1.47
CA PHE A 246 -0.91 -9.17 2.85
C PHE A 246 -0.07 -10.40 3.13
N HIS A 247 0.66 -10.35 4.24
CA HIS A 247 1.41 -11.48 4.78
C HIS A 247 0.70 -11.98 6.02
N LEU A 248 0.65 -13.29 6.14
CA LEU A 248 0.14 -13.94 7.33
C LEU A 248 1.21 -13.96 8.42
N ASP A 249 0.90 -13.40 9.58
CA ASP A 249 1.84 -13.30 10.71
C ASP A 249 2.03 -14.65 11.43
N GLN A 250 1.03 -15.54 11.38
CA GLN A 250 1.03 -16.86 12.03
C GLN A 250 0.27 -17.89 11.19
N GLY A 251 0.78 -19.11 11.10
CA GLY A 251 0.16 -20.17 10.30
C GLY A 251 -1.29 -20.49 10.69
N ILE A 252 -2.09 -20.92 9.71
CA ILE A 252 -3.50 -21.32 9.90
C ILE A 252 -3.55 -22.83 10.11
N ALA A 253 -4.09 -23.26 11.24
CA ALA A 253 -4.26 -24.68 11.54
C ALA A 253 -5.17 -25.40 10.52
N PRO A 254 -5.08 -26.73 10.38
CA PRO A 254 -5.97 -27.49 9.50
C PRO A 254 -7.45 -27.27 9.84
N GLY A 255 -8.29 -27.01 8.84
CA GLY A 255 -9.73 -26.76 9.00
C GLY A 255 -10.09 -25.43 9.71
N ALA A 256 -9.11 -24.61 10.10
CA ALA A 256 -9.35 -23.40 10.88
C ALA A 256 -9.72 -22.20 10.01
N THR A 257 -10.45 -21.26 10.62
CA THR A 257 -10.69 -19.92 10.07
C THR A 257 -10.02 -18.89 10.97
N VAL A 258 -9.31 -17.94 10.39
CA VAL A 258 -8.69 -16.82 11.09
C VAL A 258 -9.31 -15.50 10.65
N GLU A 259 -9.47 -14.60 11.62
CA GLU A 259 -9.91 -13.22 11.40
C GLU A 259 -8.82 -12.26 11.84
N SER A 260 -8.72 -11.13 11.17
CA SER A 260 -7.78 -10.07 11.52
C SER A 260 -8.36 -8.73 11.11
N SER A 261 -8.13 -7.69 11.92
CA SER A 261 -8.44 -6.31 11.55
C SER A 261 -7.62 -5.82 10.35
N ARG A 262 -6.55 -6.54 9.98
CA ARG A 262 -5.70 -6.26 8.81
C ARG A 262 -6.20 -6.92 7.51
N PHE A 263 -7.16 -7.84 7.59
CA PHE A 263 -7.74 -8.50 6.41
C PHE A 263 -8.78 -7.60 5.76
N LEU A 264 -8.27 -6.58 5.06
CA LEU A 264 -9.06 -5.54 4.39
C LEU A 264 -8.61 -5.43 2.94
N ILE A 265 -9.53 -5.36 1.99
CA ILE A 265 -9.23 -5.05 0.59
C ILE A 265 -9.98 -3.79 0.17
N GLY A 266 -9.23 -2.82 -0.34
CA GLY A 266 -9.78 -1.59 -0.93
C GLY A 266 -9.97 -1.72 -2.44
N ALA A 267 -11.08 -1.20 -2.98
CA ALA A 267 -11.29 -1.16 -4.43
C ALA A 267 -12.30 -0.08 -4.84
N THR A 268 -12.05 0.54 -6.00
CA THR A 268 -13.00 1.42 -6.68
C THR A 268 -13.95 0.62 -7.56
N ALA A 269 -15.25 0.79 -7.34
CA ALA A 269 -16.29 0.27 -8.21
C ALA A 269 -16.26 0.96 -9.57
N PRO A 270 -16.50 0.21 -10.67
CA PRO A 270 -16.58 0.83 -11.99
C PRO A 270 -17.79 1.78 -12.07
N LEU A 271 -17.69 2.84 -12.89
CA LEU A 271 -18.80 3.77 -13.14
C LEU A 271 -19.98 3.12 -13.89
N LYS A 272 -19.77 1.99 -14.57
CA LYS A 272 -20.75 1.25 -15.37
C LYS A 272 -20.56 -0.25 -15.26
N GLY A 273 -21.62 -1.01 -15.48
CA GLY A 273 -21.65 -2.48 -15.45
C GLY A 273 -22.33 -3.04 -14.20
N ASP A 274 -22.25 -4.36 -14.03
CA ASP A 274 -23.10 -5.08 -13.07
C ASP A 274 -22.36 -5.52 -11.79
N SER A 275 -21.03 -5.49 -11.79
CA SER A 275 -20.23 -6.03 -10.67
C SER A 275 -18.85 -5.38 -10.53
N LEU A 276 -18.43 -5.13 -9.29
CA LEU A 276 -17.04 -4.87 -8.92
C LEU A 276 -16.30 -6.20 -8.94
N ARG A 277 -15.21 -6.27 -9.72
CA ARG A 277 -14.43 -7.49 -9.90
C ARG A 277 -13.03 -7.29 -9.35
N ILE A 278 -12.70 -8.05 -8.31
CA ILE A 278 -11.37 -8.02 -7.69
C ILE A 278 -10.64 -9.29 -8.07
N ARG A 279 -9.45 -9.15 -8.66
CA ARG A 279 -8.54 -10.26 -8.94
C ARG A 279 -7.44 -10.27 -7.91
N TYR A 280 -7.18 -11.45 -7.36
CA TYR A 280 -6.11 -11.64 -6.39
C TYR A 280 -5.44 -12.98 -6.57
N ASP A 281 -4.15 -13.04 -6.25
CA ASP A 281 -3.40 -14.29 -6.17
C ASP A 281 -3.23 -14.68 -4.69
N LEU A 282 -3.41 -15.96 -4.42
CA LEU A 282 -3.06 -16.60 -3.16
C LEU A 282 -1.78 -17.40 -3.38
N SER A 283 -0.70 -17.00 -2.72
CA SER A 283 0.52 -17.78 -2.65
C SER A 283 0.60 -18.44 -1.28
N PHE A 284 0.62 -19.77 -1.21
CA PHE A 284 0.62 -20.48 0.07
C PHE A 284 1.48 -21.73 0.03
N ASP A 285 2.34 -21.94 1.02
CA ASP A 285 3.26 -23.10 1.09
C ASP A 285 3.96 -23.44 -0.26
N GLY A 286 4.32 -22.43 -1.05
CA GLY A 286 4.90 -22.58 -2.40
C GLY A 286 3.90 -22.75 -3.56
N HIS A 287 2.61 -22.99 -3.30
CA HIS A 287 1.54 -22.98 -4.31
C HIS A 287 1.20 -21.54 -4.72
N ARG A 288 0.62 -21.38 -5.92
CA ARG A 288 0.03 -20.12 -6.36
C ARG A 288 -1.31 -20.36 -7.05
N VAL A 289 -2.36 -19.73 -6.55
CA VAL A 289 -3.71 -19.84 -7.11
C VAL A 289 -4.28 -18.46 -7.36
N ARG A 290 -4.72 -18.21 -8.59
CA ARG A 290 -5.44 -16.98 -8.95
C ARG A 290 -6.93 -17.13 -8.68
N LYS A 291 -7.51 -16.15 -8.01
CA LYS A 291 -8.93 -16.09 -7.65
C LYS A 291 -9.55 -14.78 -8.13
N ARG A 292 -10.88 -14.75 -8.11
CA ARG A 292 -11.67 -13.58 -8.47
C ARG A 292 -12.87 -13.50 -7.55
N LEU A 293 -13.07 -12.33 -6.95
CA LEU A 293 -14.31 -11.93 -6.28
C LEU A 293 -15.13 -11.07 -7.24
N ALA A 294 -16.45 -11.27 -7.23
CA ALA A 294 -17.40 -10.41 -7.94
C ALA A 294 -18.51 -10.00 -6.97
N LEU A 295 -18.67 -8.70 -6.75
CA LEU A 295 -19.73 -8.12 -5.92
C LEU A 295 -20.69 -7.33 -6.81
N PRO A 296 -22.01 -7.51 -6.69
CA PRO A 296 -22.98 -6.82 -7.54
C PRO A 296 -22.99 -5.32 -7.27
N LEU A 297 -23.11 -4.51 -8.32
CA LEU A 297 -23.31 -3.06 -8.19
C LEU A 297 -24.78 -2.78 -7.88
N LYS A 298 -25.03 -1.97 -6.85
CA LYS A 298 -26.34 -1.37 -6.62
C LYS A 298 -26.45 -0.02 -7.34
N PRO A 299 -27.52 0.23 -8.11
CA PRO A 299 -27.72 1.50 -8.79
C PRO A 299 -27.67 2.69 -7.83
N TRP A 300 -26.86 3.68 -8.18
CA TRP A 300 -26.78 4.96 -7.51
C TRP A 300 -26.30 6.01 -8.51
N THR A 301 -26.87 7.21 -8.42
CA THR A 301 -26.44 8.37 -9.20
C THR A 301 -26.10 9.48 -8.21
N PRO A 302 -24.81 9.65 -7.88
CA PRO A 302 -24.41 10.68 -6.94
C PRO A 302 -24.73 12.08 -7.49
N PRO A 303 -25.26 13.00 -6.65
CA PRO A 303 -25.33 14.41 -6.98
C PRO A 303 -23.94 15.01 -7.29
N PRO A 304 -23.87 16.15 -8.00
CA PRO A 304 -22.60 16.81 -8.33
C PRO A 304 -21.72 17.20 -7.13
N ILE A 305 -22.33 17.33 -5.94
CA ILE A 305 -21.62 17.64 -4.68
C ILE A 305 -20.93 16.43 -4.04
N TRP A 306 -21.10 15.22 -4.58
CA TRP A 306 -20.37 14.05 -4.09
C TRP A 306 -18.87 14.20 -4.36
N GLN A 307 -18.04 13.86 -3.36
CA GLN A 307 -16.59 14.12 -3.33
C GLN A 307 -16.20 15.60 -3.32
N ASP A 308 -17.14 16.53 -3.17
CA ASP A 308 -16.84 17.94 -2.99
C ASP A 308 -16.24 18.20 -1.60
N THR A 309 -15.36 19.21 -1.51
CA THR A 309 -14.71 19.57 -0.25
C THR A 309 -15.53 20.62 0.48
N LEU A 310 -15.81 20.37 1.75
CA LEU A 310 -16.51 21.32 2.63
C LEU A 310 -15.51 22.30 3.27
N PRO A 311 -15.92 23.56 3.50
CA PRO A 311 -15.07 24.54 4.15
C PRO A 311 -14.75 24.11 5.60
N VAL A 312 -13.48 24.24 5.97
CA VAL A 312 -12.99 24.02 7.33
C VAL A 312 -12.46 25.34 7.87
N VAL A 313 -12.96 25.75 9.04
CA VAL A 313 -12.47 26.92 9.77
C VAL A 313 -11.77 26.42 11.02
N SER A 314 -10.53 26.84 11.22
CA SER A 314 -9.85 26.58 12.49
C SER A 314 -10.30 27.59 13.54
N LEU A 315 -10.74 27.09 14.70
CA LEU A 315 -10.99 27.95 15.86
C LEU A 315 -9.69 28.22 16.64
N ARG A 316 -8.72 27.29 16.60
CA ARG A 316 -7.42 27.33 17.30
C ARG A 316 -6.40 26.45 16.56
N GLY A 317 -5.17 26.94 16.35
CA GLY A 317 -4.11 26.21 15.63
C GLY A 317 -4.33 26.12 14.11
N MET A 318 -3.49 25.37 13.40
CA MET A 318 -3.65 25.16 11.96
C MET A 318 -4.57 23.97 11.64
N PRO A 319 -5.47 24.08 10.64
CA PRO A 319 -6.37 22.99 10.29
C PRO A 319 -5.62 21.93 9.47
N HIS A 320 -5.39 20.75 10.07
CA HIS A 320 -4.94 19.54 9.36
C HIS A 320 -6.14 18.63 9.05
N ILE A 321 -7.22 19.23 8.58
CA ILE A 321 -8.51 18.57 8.38
C ILE A 321 -8.98 18.84 6.96
N THR A 322 -9.38 17.80 6.24
CA THR A 322 -10.13 17.90 4.99
C THR A 322 -11.47 17.18 5.19
N ALA A 323 -12.56 17.91 5.01
CA ALA A 323 -13.92 17.38 5.08
C ALA A 323 -14.45 17.19 3.65
N ILE A 324 -14.87 15.98 3.31
CA ILE A 324 -15.30 15.61 1.95
C ILE A 324 -16.72 15.05 2.03
N VAL A 325 -17.60 15.46 1.11
CA VAL A 325 -18.94 14.89 1.03
C VAL A 325 -18.87 13.44 0.54
N ALA A 326 -19.14 12.48 1.42
CA ALA A 326 -19.21 11.06 1.11
C ALA A 326 -20.63 10.64 0.71
N ASP A 327 -21.65 11.01 1.50
CA ASP A 327 -23.06 10.72 1.20
C ASP A 327 -23.88 12.03 1.22
N PRO A 328 -24.10 12.66 0.05
CA PRO A 328 -24.90 13.88 -0.06
C PRO A 328 -26.29 13.80 0.55
N TYR A 329 -26.90 12.60 0.61
CA TYR A 329 -28.26 12.41 1.13
C TYR A 329 -28.32 12.33 2.66
N ARG A 330 -27.17 12.28 3.33
CA ARG A 330 -27.07 12.27 4.80
C ARG A 330 -26.57 13.58 5.38
N LEU A 331 -26.23 14.56 4.54
CA LEU A 331 -25.86 15.89 5.00
C LEU A 331 -27.01 16.52 5.79
N THR A 332 -26.71 16.95 7.01
CA THR A 332 -27.70 17.56 7.93
C THR A 332 -27.75 19.08 7.81
N GLY A 333 -26.74 19.70 7.20
CA GLY A 333 -26.54 21.16 7.22
C GLY A 333 -26.06 21.70 8.58
N HIS A 334 -25.67 20.82 9.50
CA HIS A 334 -25.13 21.21 10.81
C HIS A 334 -23.65 21.64 10.70
N SER A 335 -23.17 22.35 11.72
CA SER A 335 -21.75 22.60 11.94
C SER A 335 -21.17 21.55 12.88
N TYR A 336 -19.93 21.12 12.62
CA TYR A 336 -19.23 20.13 13.44
C TYR A 336 -17.93 20.71 13.99
N ARG A 337 -17.58 20.32 15.21
CA ARG A 337 -16.30 20.65 15.84
C ARG A 337 -15.47 19.40 16.01
N ILE A 338 -14.22 19.45 15.54
CA ILE A 338 -13.22 18.42 15.78
C ILE A 338 -12.36 18.86 16.95
N GLU A 339 -12.19 17.98 17.93
CA GLU A 339 -11.39 18.25 19.13
C GLU A 339 -10.34 17.19 19.30
N PHE A 340 -9.08 17.60 19.39
CA PHE A 340 -7.94 16.75 19.72
C PHE A 340 -7.72 16.70 21.23
N TYR A 341 -7.37 15.53 21.75
CA TYR A 341 -7.08 15.32 23.18
C TYR A 341 -6.23 14.06 23.36
N GLU A 342 -5.57 13.94 24.50
CA GLU A 342 -4.90 12.70 24.87
C GLU A 342 -5.92 11.68 25.41
N SER A 343 -5.83 10.45 24.93
CA SER A 343 -6.60 9.32 25.47
C SER A 343 -6.35 9.14 26.97
N GLN A 344 -7.25 8.47 27.69
CA GLN A 344 -7.20 8.28 29.16
C GLN A 344 -5.87 7.69 29.70
N ASN A 345 -5.04 7.09 28.83
CA ASN A 345 -3.72 6.58 29.18
C ASN A 345 -2.58 7.63 29.03
N GLY A 346 -2.88 8.87 28.64
CA GLY A 346 -1.96 10.01 28.55
C GLY A 346 -0.85 9.89 27.50
N GLN A 347 -0.98 8.99 26.52
CA GLN A 347 0.12 8.66 25.60
C GLN A 347 -0.30 8.59 24.13
N THR A 348 -1.56 8.85 23.80
CA THR A 348 -2.04 8.74 22.42
C THR A 348 -2.96 9.90 22.11
N LEU A 349 -2.55 10.74 21.17
CA LEU A 349 -3.39 11.79 20.61
C LEU A 349 -4.55 11.14 19.84
N VAL A 350 -5.77 11.51 20.19
CA VAL A 350 -7.02 11.11 19.54
C VAL A 350 -7.86 12.34 19.23
N TYR A 351 -8.91 12.17 18.44
CA TYR A 351 -9.90 13.21 18.21
C TYR A 351 -11.34 12.70 18.31
N ARG A 352 -12.26 13.65 18.54
CA ARG A 352 -13.70 13.44 18.51
C ARG A 352 -14.38 14.44 17.58
N ILE A 353 -15.55 14.08 17.08
CA ILE A 353 -16.42 14.95 16.27
C ILE A 353 -17.68 15.23 17.06
N VAL A 354 -17.96 16.50 17.30
CA VAL A 354 -19.14 16.99 18.03
C VAL A 354 -20.04 17.76 17.06
N ASP A 355 -21.31 17.37 16.99
CA ASP A 355 -22.35 18.13 16.29
C ASP A 355 -22.71 19.36 17.13
N MET A 356 -22.49 20.55 16.57
CA MET A 356 -22.66 21.82 17.30
C MET A 356 -24.13 22.25 17.44
N ILE A 357 -25.04 21.64 16.67
CA ILE A 357 -26.48 21.93 16.75
C ILE A 357 -27.13 21.05 17.83
N THR A 358 -26.78 19.76 17.87
CA THR A 358 -27.36 18.82 18.84
C THR A 358 -26.55 18.71 20.14
N GLY A 359 -25.27 19.06 20.11
CA GLY A 359 -24.32 18.85 21.21
C GLY A 359 -23.80 17.41 21.33
N GLU A 360 -24.21 16.51 20.44
CA GLU A 360 -23.86 15.09 20.51
C GLU A 360 -22.44 14.82 19.97
N THR A 361 -21.71 13.93 20.63
CA THR A 361 -20.45 13.38 20.09
C THR A 361 -20.78 12.29 19.07
N ARG A 362 -20.58 12.58 17.79
CA ARG A 362 -20.87 11.68 16.66
C ARG A 362 -19.77 10.63 16.43
N LEU A 363 -18.54 10.97 16.77
CA LEU A 363 -17.37 10.09 16.71
C LEU A 363 -16.48 10.35 17.92
N LYS A 364 -15.96 9.31 18.54
CA LYS A 364 -15.17 9.40 19.78
C LYS A 364 -13.88 8.59 19.65
N ASP A 365 -12.80 9.10 20.25
CA ASP A 365 -11.50 8.41 20.43
C ASP A 365 -10.88 7.90 19.10
N SER A 366 -11.07 8.64 17.99
CA SER A 366 -10.48 8.27 16.70
C SER A 366 -9.02 8.69 16.62
N LEU A 367 -8.17 7.84 16.06
CA LEU A 367 -6.75 8.18 15.86
C LEU A 367 -6.60 9.16 14.68
N PRO A 368 -5.86 10.27 14.85
CA PRO A 368 -5.46 11.11 13.74
C PRO A 368 -4.35 10.42 12.95
N ALA A 369 -4.35 10.68 11.64
CA ALA A 369 -3.29 10.24 10.76
C ALA A 369 -1.97 10.97 11.05
N LYS A 370 -0.80 10.42 10.70
CA LYS A 370 0.47 11.17 10.88
C LYS A 370 0.45 12.45 10.01
N GLU A 371 1.24 13.46 10.38
CA GLU A 371 1.24 14.78 9.73
C GLU A 371 1.33 14.70 8.18
N ASP A 372 2.16 13.80 7.67
CA ASP A 372 2.40 13.58 6.23
C ASP A 372 1.64 12.40 5.62
N GLU A 373 0.91 11.62 6.40
CA GLU A 373 0.30 10.37 5.95
C GLU A 373 -1.21 10.44 6.18
N ALA A 374 -2.03 10.33 5.13
CA ALA A 374 -3.46 10.15 5.32
C ALA A 374 -3.74 8.67 5.67
N VAL A 375 -4.06 8.41 6.93
CA VAL A 375 -4.33 7.06 7.44
C VAL A 375 -5.79 6.75 7.18
N PHE A 376 -6.00 5.95 6.16
CA PHE A 376 -7.28 5.43 5.73
C PHE A 376 -7.64 4.18 6.57
N PRO A 377 -8.92 3.87 6.92
CA PRO A 377 -10.18 4.53 6.53
C PRO A 377 -10.51 5.84 7.22
N PHE A 378 -11.07 6.77 6.45
CA PHE A 378 -11.63 8.02 6.99
C PHE A 378 -13.03 7.76 7.58
N PRO A 379 -13.33 8.20 8.80
CA PRO A 379 -14.66 8.06 9.35
C PRO A 379 -15.66 8.92 8.56
N VAL A 380 -16.83 8.33 8.27
CA VAL A 380 -17.97 9.04 7.68
C VAL A 380 -19.00 9.32 8.78
N VAL A 381 -19.23 10.60 9.05
CA VAL A 381 -20.23 11.07 10.02
C VAL A 381 -21.21 11.97 9.28
N ASP A 382 -22.50 11.67 9.36
CA ASP A 382 -23.58 12.49 8.79
C ASP A 382 -23.33 12.90 7.32
N GLY A 383 -22.81 11.94 6.54
CA GLY A 383 -22.52 12.09 5.11
C GLY A 383 -21.18 12.74 4.78
N ILE A 384 -20.36 13.07 5.78
CA ILE A 384 -19.06 13.74 5.61
C ILE A 384 -17.94 12.78 5.99
N ALA A 385 -17.01 12.52 5.06
CA ALA A 385 -15.74 11.86 5.34
C ALA A 385 -14.75 12.87 5.91
N TYR A 386 -14.19 12.57 7.09
CA TYR A 386 -13.23 13.44 7.76
C TYR A 386 -11.81 12.87 7.63
N GLN A 387 -10.99 13.53 6.82
CA GLN A 387 -9.55 13.27 6.78
C GLN A 387 -8.89 14.15 7.84
N VAL A 388 -8.50 13.55 8.96
CA VAL A 388 -7.89 14.26 10.09
C VAL A 388 -6.46 13.78 10.26
N ARG A 389 -5.51 14.70 10.16
CA ARG A 389 -4.10 14.43 10.47
C ARG A 389 -3.73 15.02 11.82
N GLN A 390 -2.62 14.55 12.37
CA GLN A 390 -2.04 15.10 13.57
C GLN A 390 -1.76 16.58 13.32
N PRO A 391 -2.16 17.45 14.27
CA PRO A 391 -1.74 18.83 14.22
C PRO A 391 -0.21 18.85 14.30
N GLY A 392 0.42 19.57 13.37
CA GLY A 392 1.88 19.78 13.40
C GLY A 392 2.32 20.56 14.63
N GLU A 393 3.63 20.61 14.85
CA GLU A 393 4.24 21.45 15.89
C GLU A 393 3.97 22.93 15.57
N ASN A 394 3.16 23.59 16.40
CA ASN A 394 2.57 24.87 16.04
C ASN A 394 2.15 25.69 17.27
N PHE A 395 2.11 27.02 17.14
CA PHE A 395 1.53 27.90 18.15
C PHE A 395 0.01 27.93 18.03
N ARG A 396 -0.66 28.07 19.18
CA ARG A 396 -2.12 28.05 19.23
C ARG A 396 -2.76 29.38 18.85
N GLU A 397 -2.32 30.45 19.50
CA GLU A 397 -2.77 31.84 19.34
C GLU A 397 -1.66 32.78 19.84
N PHE A 398 -1.64 34.03 19.37
CA PHE A 398 -0.81 35.11 19.91
C PHE A 398 -1.72 36.21 20.45
N LEU A 399 -1.55 36.57 21.73
CA LEU A 399 -2.49 37.41 22.46
C LEU A 399 -1.81 38.58 23.19
N VAL A 400 -2.55 39.67 23.35
CA VAL A 400 -2.26 40.76 24.28
C VAL A 400 -3.25 40.66 25.43
N VAL A 401 -2.73 40.33 26.61
CA VAL A 401 -3.53 40.10 27.83
C VAL A 401 -3.63 41.35 28.71
N ALA A 402 -2.78 42.36 28.51
CA ALA A 402 -2.83 43.62 29.24
C ALA A 402 -2.23 44.78 28.43
N ASN A 403 -2.63 46.01 28.74
CA ASN A 403 -2.06 47.24 28.19
C ASN A 403 -1.90 48.31 29.29
N ALA A 404 -1.55 49.56 28.92
CA ALA A 404 -1.38 50.65 29.88
C ALA A 404 -2.66 51.01 30.69
N GLY A 405 -3.84 50.62 30.20
CA GLY A 405 -5.12 50.74 30.89
C GLY A 405 -5.46 49.58 31.83
N GLY A 406 -4.61 48.54 31.89
CA GLY A 406 -4.79 47.35 32.74
C GLY A 406 -5.01 46.06 31.95
N ALA A 407 -5.51 45.03 32.64
CA ALA A 407 -5.79 43.71 32.06
C ALA A 407 -6.92 43.77 31.02
N LEU A 408 -6.76 42.99 29.95
CA LEU A 408 -7.73 42.86 28.86
C LEU A 408 -8.52 41.57 29.03
N HIS A 409 -9.81 41.71 29.35
CA HIS A 409 -10.76 40.59 29.37
C HIS A 409 -11.90 40.84 28.35
N PRO A 410 -12.11 39.94 27.37
CA PRO A 410 -11.17 38.89 26.95
C PRO A 410 -9.86 39.48 26.40
N PRO A 411 -8.77 38.68 26.32
CA PRO A 411 -7.52 39.10 25.65
C PRO A 411 -7.75 39.50 24.19
N ASP A 412 -6.93 40.43 23.70
CA ASP A 412 -6.95 40.90 22.30
C ASP A 412 -5.89 40.17 21.46
N GLY A 413 -6.00 40.20 20.13
CA GLY A 413 -5.04 39.54 19.25
C GLY A 413 -3.69 40.27 19.19
N ALA A 414 -2.58 39.54 18.99
CA ALA A 414 -1.22 40.11 18.90
C ALA A 414 -0.55 39.92 17.53
N VAL A 415 -1.28 39.50 16.48
CA VAL A 415 -0.76 39.34 15.11
C VAL A 415 -1.84 39.75 14.10
N PHE A 416 -1.44 40.37 12.98
CA PHE A 416 -2.34 40.81 11.91
C PHE A 416 -2.07 40.13 10.55
N PHE A 417 -1.17 39.15 10.49
CA PHE A 417 -0.83 38.45 9.25
C PHE A 417 -1.74 37.23 9.05
N PRO A 418 -2.37 37.07 7.86
CA PRO A 418 -3.32 35.98 7.60
C PRO A 418 -2.78 34.56 7.78
N GLU A 419 -1.46 34.37 7.66
CA GLU A 419 -0.81 33.06 7.74
C GLU A 419 -0.53 32.60 9.18
N PHE A 420 -0.53 33.52 10.15
CA PHE A 420 -0.32 33.18 11.56
C PHE A 420 -1.63 32.68 12.18
N PRO A 421 -1.60 31.92 13.28
CA PRO A 421 -2.79 31.74 14.11
C PRO A 421 -3.18 33.09 14.71
N PHE A 422 -4.11 33.80 14.06
CA PHE A 422 -4.43 35.19 14.38
C PHE A 422 -5.85 35.38 14.89
N ARG A 423 -5.97 36.32 15.83
CA ARG A 423 -7.21 37.03 16.14
C ARG A 423 -7.00 38.47 15.67
N ILE A 424 -7.94 39.03 14.90
CA ILE A 424 -7.82 40.41 14.42
C ILE A 424 -7.68 41.35 15.62
N PRO A 425 -6.55 42.07 15.78
CA PRO A 425 -6.39 42.99 16.89
C PRO A 425 -7.39 44.15 16.80
N SER A 426 -8.13 44.40 17.87
CA SER A 426 -9.01 45.56 17.98
C SER A 426 -8.26 46.79 18.50
N ASP A 427 -8.84 48.00 18.41
CA ASP A 427 -8.25 49.22 18.98
C ASP A 427 -8.00 49.17 20.50
N ARG A 428 -8.48 48.12 21.18
CA ARG A 428 -8.17 47.87 22.59
C ARG A 428 -6.76 47.32 22.81
N GLN A 429 -6.09 46.79 21.79
CA GLN A 429 -4.77 46.17 21.94
C GLN A 429 -3.73 47.15 22.50
N GLN A 430 -3.78 48.42 22.11
CA GLN A 430 -2.97 49.49 22.67
C GLN A 430 -3.85 50.67 23.10
N PHE A 431 -3.57 51.21 24.29
CA PHE A 431 -4.41 52.24 24.91
C PHE A 431 -4.02 53.67 24.50
N THR A 432 -2.78 53.89 24.05
CA THR A 432 -2.16 55.23 24.04
C THR A 432 -2.00 55.84 22.65
N ASN A 433 -2.17 55.07 21.57
CA ASN A 433 -2.04 55.54 20.19
C ASN A 433 -2.66 54.53 19.20
N SER A 434 -2.48 54.76 17.89
CA SER A 434 -2.91 53.85 16.83
C SER A 434 -1.85 52.79 16.46
N THR A 435 -0.82 52.57 17.27
CA THR A 435 0.18 51.52 17.02
C THR A 435 -0.30 50.18 17.58
N ARG A 436 0.35 49.09 17.18
CA ARG A 436 0.02 47.74 17.64
C ARG A 436 1.27 46.96 17.99
N TRP A 437 1.17 46.13 19.02
CA TRP A 437 2.15 45.11 19.36
C TRP A 437 2.00 43.92 18.40
N LEU A 438 3.14 43.40 17.97
CA LEU A 438 3.26 42.24 17.10
C LEU A 438 4.37 41.34 17.60
N ILE A 439 4.13 40.02 17.56
CA ILE A 439 5.17 39.00 17.70
C ILE A 439 5.41 38.43 16.31
N ALA A 440 6.59 38.69 15.74
CA ALA A 440 6.99 38.21 14.43
C ALA A 440 8.51 38.13 14.37
N THR A 441 9.02 37.40 13.38
CA THR A 441 10.44 37.34 13.11
C THR A 441 10.70 37.57 11.62
N PRO A 442 11.87 38.12 11.23
CA PRO A 442 12.21 38.30 9.82
C PRO A 442 12.52 36.96 9.14
N ASP A 443 12.36 36.92 7.82
CA ASP A 443 12.83 35.81 6.99
C ASP A 443 14.36 35.63 7.07
N ASN A 444 14.84 34.40 6.85
CA ASN A 444 16.28 34.07 6.91
C ASN A 444 17.07 34.52 5.66
N VAL A 445 16.48 35.35 4.80
CA VAL A 445 17.10 35.82 3.55
C VAL A 445 17.91 37.09 3.84
N PRO A 446 19.25 37.10 3.61
CA PRO A 446 20.08 38.28 3.83
C PRO A 446 19.55 39.51 3.07
N GLY A 447 19.24 40.59 3.80
CA GLY A 447 18.72 41.84 3.24
C GLY A 447 17.21 41.86 2.99
N SER A 448 16.50 40.74 3.22
CA SER A 448 15.05 40.71 3.28
C SER A 448 14.56 40.97 4.71
N ARG A 449 13.33 41.48 4.82
CA ARG A 449 12.63 41.75 6.09
C ARG A 449 11.15 41.40 5.94
N ARG A 450 10.85 40.22 5.40
CA ARG A 450 9.46 39.74 5.33
C ARG A 450 9.06 39.32 6.74
N LEU A 451 8.03 39.98 7.28
CA LEU A 451 7.52 39.74 8.63
C LEU A 451 6.18 38.98 8.63
N TYR A 452 5.68 38.62 7.45
CA TYR A 452 4.31 38.11 7.26
C TYR A 452 4.22 36.61 6.95
N GLN A 453 5.35 35.91 6.80
CA GLN A 453 5.37 34.47 6.50
C GLN A 453 5.46 33.65 7.78
N TYR A 454 4.48 32.78 8.00
CA TYR A 454 4.42 32.00 9.23
C TYR A 454 5.46 30.88 9.29
N GLU A 455 5.77 30.29 8.13
CA GLU A 455 6.80 29.25 8.02
C GLU A 455 8.18 29.76 8.46
N ASP A 456 8.55 30.97 8.06
CA ASP A 456 9.79 31.61 8.48
C ASP A 456 9.83 31.83 10.00
N PHE A 457 8.71 32.26 10.57
CA PHE A 457 8.55 32.40 12.01
C PHE A 457 8.77 31.08 12.74
N LEU A 458 8.08 30.02 12.30
CA LEU A 458 8.23 28.68 12.87
C LEU A 458 9.69 28.21 12.80
N ASN A 459 10.33 28.33 11.64
CA ASN A 459 11.71 27.92 11.45
C ASN A 459 12.70 28.69 12.31
N GLN A 460 12.45 29.99 12.56
CA GLN A 460 13.35 30.79 13.37
C GLN A 460 13.15 30.56 14.87
N ILE A 461 11.91 30.54 15.35
CA ILE A 461 11.60 30.36 16.78
C ILE A 461 11.93 28.94 17.26
N SER A 462 11.66 27.92 16.44
CA SER A 462 11.96 26.52 16.76
C SER A 462 13.41 26.13 16.46
N ARG A 463 14.21 27.04 15.89
CA ARG A 463 15.57 26.75 15.39
C ARG A 463 15.57 25.55 14.45
N GLN A 464 14.82 25.65 13.36
CA GLN A 464 14.64 24.60 12.35
C GLN A 464 14.13 23.28 12.95
N GLY A 465 13.17 23.39 13.88
CA GLY A 465 12.54 22.27 14.57
C GLY A 465 13.27 21.74 15.81
N SER A 466 14.53 22.12 16.03
CA SER A 466 15.34 21.56 17.13
C SER A 466 14.86 21.91 18.54
N SER A 467 14.03 22.94 18.71
CA SER A 467 13.59 23.46 20.01
C SER A 467 12.11 23.18 20.34
N TRP A 468 11.39 22.40 19.53
CA TRP A 468 9.96 22.16 19.77
C TRP A 468 9.67 21.45 21.10
N GLY A 469 10.57 20.56 21.55
CA GLY A 469 10.45 19.91 22.86
C GLY A 469 10.58 20.88 24.05
N GLU A 470 11.10 22.09 23.85
CA GLU A 470 11.17 23.15 24.87
C GLU A 470 10.00 24.14 24.76
N ILE A 471 9.33 24.19 23.60
CA ILE A 471 8.20 25.08 23.34
C ILE A 471 6.89 24.38 23.70
N ILE A 472 6.68 23.16 23.23
CA ILE A 472 5.49 22.36 23.52
C ILE A 472 5.73 21.58 24.81
N PRO A 473 4.79 21.58 25.78
CA PRO A 473 3.41 22.09 25.71
C PRO A 473 3.19 23.47 26.35
N TYR A 474 4.24 24.27 26.51
CA TYR A 474 4.21 25.46 27.36
C TYR A 474 3.63 26.71 26.69
N ASP A 475 3.06 27.58 27.52
CA ASP A 475 2.67 28.94 27.18
C ASP A 475 3.75 29.93 27.66
N PHE A 476 3.93 31.04 26.93
CA PHE A 476 4.95 32.05 27.23
C PHE A 476 4.37 33.46 27.26
N GLU A 477 4.89 34.31 28.15
CA GLU A 477 4.41 35.68 28.32
C GLU A 477 5.57 36.69 28.43
N ILE A 478 5.42 37.82 27.74
CA ILE A 478 6.29 39.00 27.91
C ILE A 478 5.53 40.03 28.75
N ARG A 479 6.02 40.30 29.96
CA ARG A 479 5.39 41.22 30.91
C ARG A 479 6.17 42.51 31.00
N PHE A 480 5.60 43.64 30.56
CA PHE A 480 6.20 44.95 30.79
C PHE A 480 5.95 45.39 32.23
N THR A 481 7.02 45.63 32.99
CA THR A 481 6.91 45.96 34.42
C THR A 481 7.71 47.22 34.73
N ALA A 482 7.28 47.98 35.74
CA ALA A 482 8.03 49.14 36.21
C ALA A 482 9.43 48.78 36.73
N ARG A 483 9.63 47.51 37.13
CA ARG A 483 10.91 47.00 37.63
C ARG A 483 11.83 46.50 36.54
N GLY A 484 11.35 46.16 35.34
CA GLY A 484 12.16 45.58 34.27
C GLY A 484 12.90 44.29 34.65
N SER A 485 13.84 43.90 33.80
CA SER A 485 14.72 42.73 33.97
C SER A 485 16.09 42.98 33.34
N TYR A 486 17.03 42.06 33.59
CA TYR A 486 18.19 41.89 32.74
C TYR A 486 17.88 40.93 31.57
N ALA A 487 18.43 41.27 30.41
CA ALA A 487 18.54 40.43 29.23
C ALA A 487 20.03 40.14 28.95
N TRP A 488 20.30 39.03 28.27
CA TRP A 488 21.65 38.67 27.85
C TRP A 488 21.92 39.20 26.43
N LYS A 489 22.87 40.13 26.30
CA LYS A 489 23.30 40.70 25.01
C LYS A 489 24.21 39.71 24.28
N VAL A 490 23.83 39.29 23.08
CA VAL A 490 24.52 38.17 22.38
C VAL A 490 25.63 38.65 21.43
N PHE A 491 25.60 39.90 20.94
CA PHE A 491 26.61 40.46 20.02
C PHE A 491 26.78 41.97 20.26
N PRO A 492 27.99 42.53 20.08
CA PRO A 492 29.31 41.88 20.00
C PRO A 492 29.88 41.52 21.38
N ASP A 493 29.51 42.26 22.41
CA ASP A 493 30.05 42.13 23.76
C ASP A 493 29.03 41.42 24.65
N THR A 494 29.32 40.19 25.08
CA THR A 494 28.45 39.42 25.96
C THR A 494 28.34 40.09 27.34
N LEU A 495 27.36 40.98 27.48
CA LEU A 495 27.06 41.76 28.68
C LEU A 495 25.57 41.65 29.03
N ALA A 496 25.21 41.93 30.28
CA ALA A 496 23.81 42.06 30.68
C ALA A 496 23.31 43.48 30.36
N MET A 497 22.14 43.58 29.72
CA MET A 497 21.47 44.87 29.49
C MET A 497 20.15 44.93 30.24
N TRP A 498 19.75 46.13 30.65
CA TRP A 498 18.48 46.35 31.30
C TRP A 498 17.36 46.49 30.27
N VAL A 499 16.26 45.77 30.46
CA VAL A 499 15.06 45.79 29.61
C VAL A 499 13.82 46.12 30.43
N PRO A 500 12.79 46.80 29.86
CA PRO A 500 11.58 47.20 30.58
C PRO A 500 10.55 46.06 30.75
N PHE A 501 10.94 44.82 30.44
CA PHE A 501 10.05 43.68 30.49
C PHE A 501 10.73 42.46 31.11
N GLU A 502 9.90 41.48 31.49
CA GLU A 502 10.31 40.14 31.91
C GLU A 502 9.75 39.13 30.91
N LEU A 503 10.48 38.04 30.66
CA LEU A 503 10.02 36.91 29.87
C LEU A 503 9.71 35.75 30.81
N TRP A 504 8.56 35.12 30.64
CA TRP A 504 8.07 34.04 31.50
C TRP A 504 7.63 32.85 30.66
N ASN A 505 7.94 31.66 31.15
CA ASN A 505 7.14 30.48 30.84
C ASN A 505 6.05 30.41 31.91
N ILE A 506 4.80 30.34 31.47
CA ILE A 506 3.60 30.45 32.32
C ILE A 506 2.85 29.12 32.45
N GLY A 507 3.58 28.01 32.32
CA GLY A 507 3.03 26.68 32.47
C GLY A 507 2.25 26.19 31.25
N VAL A 508 1.29 25.29 31.49
CA VAL A 508 0.55 24.57 30.44
C VAL A 508 -0.93 24.82 30.64
N SER A 509 -1.53 25.67 29.79
CA SER A 509 -2.96 26.01 29.88
C SER A 509 -3.37 26.61 31.24
N THR A 510 -2.45 27.31 31.90
CA THR A 510 -2.59 27.91 33.23
C THR A 510 -2.36 29.44 33.23
N PRO A 511 -2.87 30.23 32.26
CA PRO A 511 -2.45 31.62 32.05
C PRO A 511 -2.74 32.62 33.19
N GLU A 512 -3.55 32.22 34.17
CA GLU A 512 -3.90 33.05 35.34
C GLU A 512 -3.32 32.47 36.65
N ASP A 513 -2.68 31.30 36.60
CA ASP A 513 -2.01 30.68 37.74
C ASP A 513 -0.53 31.06 37.67
N THR A 514 -0.02 31.74 38.70
CA THR A 514 1.38 32.17 38.75
C THR A 514 2.25 31.22 39.57
N THR A 515 1.71 30.10 40.02
CA THR A 515 2.44 29.16 40.90
C THR A 515 3.41 28.25 40.15
N ASP A 516 3.18 28.04 38.84
CA ASP A 516 4.03 27.29 37.92
C ASP A 516 4.88 28.19 36.99
N ASP A 517 4.72 29.51 37.09
CA ASP A 517 5.50 30.50 36.36
C ASP A 517 6.99 30.44 36.70
N TYR A 518 7.84 30.43 35.67
CA TYR A 518 9.28 30.64 35.83
C TYR A 518 9.83 31.70 34.89
N ARG A 519 10.61 32.62 35.48
CA ARG A 519 11.20 33.74 34.75
C ARG A 519 12.40 33.29 33.94
N LEU A 520 12.34 33.56 32.64
CA LEU A 520 13.39 33.31 31.67
C LEU A 520 14.34 34.51 31.57
N ILE A 521 15.56 34.26 31.10
CA ILE A 521 16.51 35.31 30.72
C ILE A 521 16.46 35.45 29.19
N PRO A 522 15.90 36.54 28.65
CA PRO A 522 15.80 36.71 27.21
C PRO A 522 17.18 36.96 26.58
N TYR A 523 17.39 36.39 25.41
CA TYR A 523 18.49 36.77 24.51
C TYR A 523 18.06 37.94 23.64
N ILE A 524 18.89 38.97 23.60
CA ILE A 524 18.59 40.17 22.83
C ILE A 524 19.80 40.61 22.00
N ARG A 525 19.48 41.15 20.82
CA ARG A 525 20.45 41.80 19.95
C ARG A 525 20.23 43.31 20.05
N ASP A 526 21.19 43.96 20.69
CA ASP A 526 21.40 45.39 20.65
C ASP A 526 22.08 45.72 19.31
N VAL A 527 21.45 46.51 18.45
CA VAL A 527 21.87 46.68 17.04
C VAL A 527 22.88 47.82 16.92
N ASP A 528 22.72 48.86 17.73
CA ASP A 528 23.54 50.06 17.82
C ASP A 528 24.59 49.99 18.95
N ASP A 529 24.50 48.96 19.80
CA ASP A 529 25.49 48.62 20.84
C ASP A 529 25.58 49.69 21.97
N ASP A 530 24.48 50.43 22.19
CA ASP A 530 24.40 51.51 23.18
C ASP A 530 24.03 51.03 24.60
N GLY A 531 23.69 49.74 24.74
CA GLY A 531 23.30 49.10 25.99
C GLY A 531 21.91 49.50 26.49
N MET A 532 21.09 50.15 25.66
CA MET A 532 19.74 50.60 25.99
C MET A 532 18.69 49.85 25.18
N PHE A 533 17.55 49.56 25.81
CA PHE A 533 16.39 49.02 25.10
C PHE A 533 15.65 50.16 24.38
N ASN A 534 16.06 50.47 23.15
CA ASN A 534 15.45 51.48 22.31
C ASN A 534 15.47 51.06 20.81
N LEU A 535 15.00 51.93 19.93
CA LEU A 535 15.06 51.77 18.47
C LEU A 535 15.90 52.87 17.81
N SER A 536 16.65 53.65 18.58
CA SER A 536 17.44 54.76 18.05
C SER A 536 18.78 54.25 17.57
N SER A 537 18.93 54.11 16.24
CA SER A 537 20.24 53.98 15.59
C SER A 537 21.11 55.21 15.78
#